data_AF-A0A6A5WLG9-F1
#
_entry.id   AF-A0A6A5WLG9-F1
#
_cell.length_a   1.000
_cell.length_b   1.000
_cell.length_c   1.000
_cell.angle_alpha   90.00
_cell.angle_beta   90.00
_cell.angle_gamma   90.00
#
_symmetry.space_group_name_H-M   'P 1'
#
loop_
_entity.id
_entity.type
_entity.pdbx_description
1 polymer ?
#
loop_
_entity_poly.entity_id
_entity_poly.type
_entity_poly.pdbx_seq_one_letter_code
_entity_poly.pdbx_strand_id
1 'polypeptide(L)'
;MTFQPLKTLILYANPPFNLIGSLLFLLYILLSLLLTTYLSIHLYRRYMHLPSQTLSDFTHNIKHITPLVLFAIISFFMLSYHMAGFIVSSFRDWRRSKSVWEWDSAAGAGELVFRWMVQSSLFEEFAGDLVRECGGFFWVFGELVGAGSWGVEMVGLASKHKVPSRTLFAYILLGQLLPTSFSRILFFLHLRLPPATGGGLFRQHVRLSWEFMRDTGIEMYELLVVPGANAIGAIIKYIANTQHRFLGWVEWARLKWREGYEKWRGGRGGREEEEDRQEQKDNSCGFGKNDRAQGPSSTDLSRHAYIHSSSTDTISGLDQSKHPKFSIRQRASQAQSSTPSETGENTQQAQKQSRGDTSHTPRSEDRTYNTRPTELLQLLRHWWTTHMSALVPLSPLTLIFLFTLSTLPFLPYTPLFMPAILITRFLLILPFTGVVDLNNAADIQRSLWISRIAVGVIFGLCLVNVGPWGVFWGLCRGGFAERALGWDWVLGLGVGAWLRWEGGGIRGLFGMGDQEGG
;
A
#
# COMPACT_ATOMS: atom_id res chain seq x y z
N MET A 1 22.68 25.76 1.70
CA MET A 1 22.43 25.21 3.05
C MET A 1 21.56 23.97 2.92
N THR A 2 22.14 22.77 3.03
CA THR A 2 21.36 21.53 3.00
C THR A 2 20.56 21.39 4.30
N PHE A 3 19.24 21.17 4.20
CA PHE A 3 18.33 20.95 5.33
C PHE A 3 18.87 19.83 6.25
N GLN A 4 19.33 20.19 7.45
CA GLN A 4 19.76 19.23 8.49
C GLN A 4 18.78 18.07 8.72
N PRO A 5 17.45 18.28 8.86
CA PRO A 5 16.54 17.16 9.12
C PRO A 5 16.45 16.17 7.95
N LEU A 6 16.70 16.61 6.71
CA LEU A 6 16.74 15.71 5.55
C LEU A 6 17.94 14.77 5.62
N LYS A 7 19.11 15.25 6.08
CA LYS A 7 20.30 14.40 6.28
C LYS A 7 20.05 13.34 7.33
N THR A 8 19.43 13.71 8.44
CA THR A 8 19.06 12.77 9.50
C THR A 8 18.06 11.73 9.00
N LEU A 9 17.05 12.15 8.23
CA LEU A 9 16.08 11.22 7.62
C LEU A 9 16.77 10.23 6.67
N ILE A 10 17.67 10.72 5.80
CA ILE A 10 18.44 9.90 4.87
C ILE A 10 19.32 8.89 5.63
N LEU A 11 19.95 9.30 6.75
CA LEU A 11 20.79 8.42 7.56
C LEU A 11 20.00 7.25 8.18
N TYR A 12 18.76 7.49 8.63
CA TYR A 12 17.90 6.45 9.23
C TYR A 12 17.08 5.64 8.21
N ALA A 13 17.09 6.07 6.94
CA ALA A 13 16.36 5.41 5.85
C ALA A 13 17.26 4.49 4.99
N ASN A 14 18.58 4.55 5.15
CA ASN A 14 19.53 3.79 4.34
C ASN A 14 20.45 2.92 5.24
N PRO A 15 21.01 1.81 4.70
CA PRO A 15 22.05 1.05 5.38
C PRO A 15 23.22 1.96 5.80
N PRO A 16 23.89 1.71 6.94
CA PRO A 16 23.77 0.51 7.79
C PRO A 16 22.64 0.54 8.83
N PHE A 17 21.87 1.63 8.93
CA PHE A 17 20.81 1.80 9.94
C PHE A 17 19.46 2.09 9.30
N ASN A 18 18.90 1.12 8.58
CA ASN A 18 17.60 1.22 7.93
C ASN A 18 16.42 1.03 8.91
N LEU A 19 16.38 1.86 9.95
CA LEU A 19 15.36 1.81 10.99
C LEU A 19 13.98 2.19 10.44
N ILE A 20 13.92 3.24 9.61
CA ILE A 20 12.66 3.75 9.06
C ILE A 20 12.06 2.71 8.10
N GLY A 21 12.85 2.15 7.19
CA GLY A 21 12.36 1.11 6.28
C GLY A 21 11.87 -0.12 7.06
N SER A 22 12.66 -0.61 8.01
CA SER A 22 12.29 -1.74 8.88
C SER A 22 10.96 -1.51 9.59
N LEU A 23 10.79 -0.33 10.20
CA LEU A 23 9.56 0.04 10.91
C LEU A 23 8.36 0.10 9.95
N LEU A 24 8.54 0.72 8.77
CA LEU A 24 7.49 0.83 7.76
C LEU A 24 7.04 -0.54 7.27
N PHE A 25 7.96 -1.48 7.07
CA PHE A 25 7.63 -2.85 6.66
C PHE A 25 6.94 -3.67 7.72
N LEU A 26 7.39 -3.60 8.97
CA LEU A 26 6.69 -4.25 10.07
C LEU A 26 5.28 -3.69 10.23
N LEU A 27 5.14 -2.36 10.15
CA LEU A 27 3.85 -1.69 10.18
C LEU A 27 2.96 -2.12 8.99
N TYR A 28 3.55 -2.22 7.80
CA TYR A 28 2.86 -2.66 6.58
C TYR A 28 2.34 -4.09 6.71
N ILE A 29 3.17 -5.03 7.18
CA ILE A 29 2.76 -6.43 7.41
C ILE A 29 1.65 -6.48 8.45
N LEU A 30 1.84 -5.82 9.59
CA LEU A 30 0.86 -5.80 10.68
C LEU A 30 -0.48 -5.24 10.20
N LEU A 31 -0.47 -4.09 9.53
CA LEU A 31 -1.67 -3.43 9.05
C LEU A 31 -2.38 -4.25 7.96
N SER A 32 -1.63 -4.87 7.04
CA SER A 32 -2.16 -5.77 6.01
C SER A 32 -2.91 -6.94 6.64
N LEU A 33 -2.35 -7.54 7.68
CA LEU A 33 -2.96 -8.66 8.37
C LEU A 33 -4.19 -8.25 9.17
N LEU A 34 -4.11 -7.13 9.90
CA LEU A 34 -5.26 -6.59 10.63
C LEU A 34 -6.42 -6.27 9.70
N LEU A 35 -6.16 -5.60 8.57
CA LEU A 35 -7.19 -5.26 7.59
C LEU A 35 -7.75 -6.49 6.88
N THR A 36 -6.90 -7.45 6.49
CA THR A 36 -7.37 -8.70 5.89
C THR A 36 -8.26 -9.45 6.87
N THR A 37 -7.81 -9.60 8.12
CA THR A 37 -8.59 -10.27 9.18
C THR A 37 -9.92 -9.56 9.40
N TYR A 38 -9.90 -8.23 9.53
CA TYR A 38 -11.08 -7.41 9.72
C TYR A 38 -12.09 -7.59 8.57
N LEU A 39 -11.63 -7.49 7.32
CA LEU A 39 -12.48 -7.61 6.14
C LEU A 39 -13.01 -9.04 5.95
N SER A 40 -12.18 -10.06 6.18
CA SER A 40 -12.61 -11.46 6.15
C SER A 40 -13.67 -11.76 7.21
N ILE A 41 -13.48 -11.30 8.46
CA ILE A 41 -14.49 -11.44 9.52
C ILE A 41 -15.77 -10.68 9.17
N HIS A 42 -15.64 -9.47 8.60
CA HIS A 42 -16.79 -8.68 8.19
C HIS A 42 -17.59 -9.36 7.07
N LEU A 43 -16.92 -9.91 6.06
CA LEU A 43 -17.55 -10.69 4.98
C LEU A 43 -18.21 -11.97 5.52
N TYR A 44 -17.53 -12.67 6.43
CA TYR A 44 -18.06 -13.86 7.08
C TYR A 44 -19.34 -13.58 7.86
N ARG A 45 -19.36 -12.50 8.65
CA ARG A 45 -20.56 -12.09 9.39
C ARG A 45 -21.72 -11.83 8.44
N ARG A 46 -21.48 -11.11 7.33
CA ARG A 46 -22.50 -10.91 6.29
C ARG A 46 -23.00 -12.23 5.70
N TYR A 47 -22.09 -13.16 5.42
CA TYR A 47 -22.44 -14.48 4.93
C TYR A 47 -23.32 -15.25 5.95
N MET A 48 -22.94 -15.25 7.22
CA MET A 48 -23.71 -15.94 8.28
C MET A 48 -25.09 -15.33 8.56
N HIS A 49 -25.32 -14.08 8.14
CA HIS A 49 -26.60 -13.40 8.27
C HIS A 49 -27.54 -13.61 7.07
N LEU A 50 -27.15 -14.42 6.08
CA LEU A 50 -28.03 -14.76 4.96
C LEU A 50 -29.28 -15.50 5.48
N PRO A 51 -30.50 -14.97 5.25
CA PRO A 51 -31.71 -15.64 5.69
C PRO A 51 -31.84 -17.01 5.02
N SER A 52 -32.21 -18.04 5.80
CA SER A 52 -32.42 -19.40 5.28
C SER A 52 -33.50 -19.47 4.20
N GLN A 53 -34.46 -18.55 4.20
CA GLN A 53 -35.51 -18.48 3.16
C GLN A 53 -35.00 -17.97 1.80
N THR A 54 -33.88 -17.23 1.76
CA THR A 54 -33.24 -16.83 0.50
C THR A 54 -32.34 -17.90 -0.09
N LEU A 55 -32.32 -19.13 0.43
CA LEU A 55 -31.39 -20.16 -0.05
C LEU A 55 -31.57 -20.50 -1.53
N SER A 56 -32.80 -20.51 -2.06
CA SER A 56 -33.05 -20.80 -3.48
C SER A 56 -32.41 -19.74 -4.38
N ASP A 57 -32.65 -18.46 -4.10
CA ASP A 57 -32.06 -17.35 -4.85
C ASP A 57 -30.54 -17.26 -4.60
N PHE A 58 -30.13 -17.64 -3.40
CA PHE A 58 -28.72 -17.72 -3.03
C PHE A 58 -28.01 -18.84 -3.78
N THR A 59 -28.64 -19.99 -4.06
CA THR A 59 -28.01 -21.05 -4.87
C THR A 59 -27.68 -20.59 -6.29
N HIS A 60 -28.48 -19.68 -6.87
CA HIS A 60 -28.13 -19.02 -8.12
C HIS A 60 -26.90 -18.10 -7.93
N ASN A 61 -26.88 -17.30 -6.86
CA ASN A 61 -25.76 -16.40 -6.54
C ASN A 61 -24.46 -17.13 -6.12
N ILE A 62 -24.53 -18.33 -5.53
CA ILE A 62 -23.38 -19.13 -5.12
C ILE A 62 -22.48 -19.45 -6.32
N LYS A 63 -23.06 -19.68 -7.50
CA LYS A 63 -22.30 -19.93 -8.74
C LYS A 63 -21.39 -18.75 -9.09
N HIS A 64 -21.76 -17.53 -8.71
CA HIS A 64 -20.98 -16.32 -8.95
C HIS A 64 -20.03 -15.99 -7.78
N ILE A 65 -20.37 -16.36 -6.55
CA ILE A 65 -19.51 -16.12 -5.38
C ILE A 65 -18.32 -17.09 -5.34
N THR A 66 -18.54 -18.36 -5.72
CA THR A 66 -17.51 -19.42 -5.69
C THR A 66 -16.24 -19.06 -6.47
N PRO A 67 -16.29 -18.62 -7.74
CA PRO A 67 -15.08 -18.25 -8.48
C PRO A 67 -14.36 -17.06 -7.84
N LEU A 68 -15.08 -16.07 -7.31
CA LEU A 68 -14.46 -14.96 -6.57
C LEU A 68 -13.70 -15.45 -5.33
N VAL A 69 -14.29 -16.35 -4.54
CA VAL A 69 -13.59 -16.93 -3.38
C VAL A 69 -12.35 -17.70 -3.83
N LEU A 70 -12.42 -18.49 -4.90
CA LEU A 70 -11.27 -19.19 -5.46
C LEU A 70 -10.17 -18.22 -5.93
N PHE A 71 -10.53 -17.16 -6.65
CA PHE A 71 -9.58 -16.13 -7.05
C PHE A 71 -8.94 -15.44 -5.85
N ALA A 72 -9.70 -15.16 -4.77
CA ALA A 72 -9.16 -14.54 -3.56
C ALA A 72 -8.11 -15.45 -2.90
N ILE A 73 -8.40 -16.75 -2.82
CA ILE A 73 -7.50 -17.75 -2.26
C ILE A 73 -6.22 -17.84 -3.09
N ILE A 74 -6.35 -17.99 -4.42
CA ILE A 74 -5.22 -18.07 -5.34
C ILE A 74 -4.36 -16.82 -5.23
N SER A 75 -4.97 -15.64 -5.27
CA SER A 75 -4.29 -14.35 -5.13
C SER A 75 -3.52 -14.26 -3.79
N PHE A 76 -4.17 -14.62 -2.69
CA PHE A 76 -3.55 -14.60 -1.36
C PHE A 76 -2.36 -15.57 -1.25
N PHE A 77 -2.51 -16.81 -1.72
CA PHE A 77 -1.44 -17.82 -1.65
C PHE A 77 -0.27 -17.47 -2.57
N MET A 78 -0.55 -17.03 -3.80
CA MET A 78 0.48 -16.62 -4.76
C MET A 78 1.32 -15.48 -4.19
N LEU A 79 0.67 -14.45 -3.65
CA LEU A 79 1.38 -13.35 -2.99
C LEU A 79 2.22 -13.85 -1.82
N SER A 80 1.60 -14.60 -0.91
CA SER A 80 2.25 -15.05 0.31
C SER A 80 3.49 -15.87 -0.01
N TYR A 81 3.41 -16.74 -1.02
CA TYR A 81 4.53 -17.54 -1.51
C TYR A 81 5.67 -16.67 -2.03
N HIS A 82 5.38 -15.72 -2.91
CA HIS A 82 6.43 -14.87 -3.49
C HIS A 82 7.05 -13.92 -2.46
N MET A 83 6.25 -13.31 -1.58
CA MET A 83 6.75 -12.42 -0.54
C MET A 83 7.57 -13.17 0.53
N ALA A 84 7.12 -14.36 0.94
CA ALA A 84 7.91 -15.20 1.83
C ALA A 84 9.22 -15.64 1.17
N GLY A 85 9.19 -16.02 -0.11
CA GLY A 85 10.39 -16.36 -0.89
C GLY A 85 11.39 -15.21 -0.95
N PHE A 86 10.90 -13.98 -1.18
CA PHE A 86 11.71 -12.76 -1.16
C PHE A 86 12.38 -12.54 0.20
N ILE A 87 11.60 -12.58 1.29
CA ILE A 87 12.09 -12.40 2.67
C ILE A 87 13.17 -13.45 3.01
N VAL A 88 12.91 -14.72 2.69
CA VAL A 88 13.85 -15.82 2.93
C VAL A 88 15.13 -15.65 2.11
N SER A 89 15.02 -15.23 0.85
CA SER A 89 16.20 -14.97 0.01
C SER A 89 17.05 -13.85 0.59
N SER A 90 16.44 -12.70 0.89
CA SER A 90 17.17 -11.55 1.45
C SER A 90 17.82 -11.88 2.79
N PHE A 91 17.15 -12.63 3.67
CA PHE A 91 17.75 -13.10 4.92
C PHE A 91 18.97 -14.00 4.68
N ARG A 92 18.90 -14.91 3.70
CA ARG A 92 20.01 -15.80 3.34
C ARG A 92 21.19 -15.04 2.75
N ASP A 93 20.93 -14.04 1.94
CA ASP A 93 21.98 -13.26 1.28
C ASP A 93 22.67 -12.31 2.27
N TRP A 94 21.90 -11.64 3.14
CA TRP A 94 22.46 -10.92 4.28
C TRP A 94 23.27 -11.85 5.20
N ARG A 95 22.77 -13.05 5.48
CA ARG A 95 23.49 -14.05 6.27
C ARG A 95 24.83 -14.42 5.64
N ARG A 96 24.91 -14.57 4.32
CA ARG A 96 26.15 -14.92 3.61
C ARG A 96 27.19 -13.80 3.62
N SER A 97 26.77 -12.54 3.73
CA SER A 97 27.67 -11.39 3.73
C SER A 97 28.33 -11.13 5.09
N LYS A 98 27.88 -11.78 6.17
CA LYS A 98 28.43 -11.63 7.52
C LYS A 98 29.50 -12.67 7.81
N SER A 99 30.62 -12.22 8.38
CA SER A 99 31.74 -13.10 8.75
C SER A 99 31.31 -14.06 9.86
N VAL A 100 31.82 -15.30 9.90
CA VAL A 100 31.47 -16.34 10.90
C VAL A 100 31.64 -15.87 12.35
N TRP A 101 32.51 -14.88 12.59
CA TRP A 101 32.79 -14.31 13.91
C TRP A 101 31.79 -13.24 14.35
N GLU A 102 31.06 -12.61 13.43
CA GLU A 102 29.96 -11.66 13.77
C GLU A 102 28.69 -12.37 14.27
N TRP A 103 28.67 -13.71 14.23
CA TRP A 103 27.54 -14.56 14.65
C TRP A 103 27.44 -14.75 16.16
N ASP A 104 28.25 -14.02 16.92
CA ASP A 104 28.51 -14.18 18.34
C ASP A 104 27.34 -14.88 19.05
N SER A 105 27.61 -16.11 19.50
CA SER A 105 26.68 -17.25 19.61
C SER A 105 25.54 -17.12 20.63
N ALA A 106 25.34 -15.93 21.19
CA ALA A 106 24.33 -15.64 22.21
C ALA A 106 23.10 -14.86 21.71
N ALA A 107 23.11 -14.37 20.46
CA ALA A 107 21.97 -13.62 19.92
C ALA A 107 20.77 -14.55 19.68
N GLY A 108 19.64 -14.26 20.33
CA GLY A 108 18.38 -14.98 20.08
C GLY A 108 17.88 -14.79 18.65
N ALA A 109 17.05 -15.71 18.15
CA ALA A 109 16.48 -15.64 16.80
C ALA A 109 15.82 -14.27 16.48
N GLY A 110 15.15 -13.66 17.46
CA GLY A 110 14.54 -12.33 17.30
C GLY A 110 15.56 -11.21 17.07
N GLU A 111 16.71 -11.27 17.74
CA GLU A 111 17.78 -10.29 17.55
C GLU A 111 18.44 -10.44 16.18
N LEU A 112 18.65 -11.68 15.72
CA LEU A 112 19.15 -11.94 14.37
C LEU A 112 18.21 -11.39 13.29
N VAL A 113 16.90 -11.62 13.43
CA VAL A 113 15.89 -11.09 12.50
C VAL A 113 15.87 -9.56 12.55
N PHE A 114 16.00 -8.95 13.72
CA PHE A 114 16.09 -7.49 13.81
C PHE A 114 17.33 -6.92 13.14
N ARG A 115 18.51 -7.48 13.45
CA ARG A 115 19.77 -7.06 12.87
C ARG A 115 19.71 -7.19 11.35
N TRP A 116 19.14 -8.28 10.84
CA TRP A 116 18.86 -8.43 9.42
C TRP A 116 17.99 -7.30 8.88
N MET A 117 16.82 -7.02 9.47
CA MET A 117 15.93 -5.98 8.96
C MET A 117 16.62 -4.60 8.91
N VAL A 118 17.35 -4.22 9.96
CA VAL A 118 18.00 -2.89 10.05
C VAL A 118 19.25 -2.77 9.20
N GLN A 119 20.04 -3.84 9.09
CA GLN A 119 21.32 -3.79 8.38
C GLN A 119 21.23 -4.21 6.93
N SER A 120 20.15 -4.88 6.51
CA SER A 120 19.99 -5.29 5.12
C SER A 120 19.53 -4.14 4.23
N SER A 121 19.93 -4.24 2.97
CA SER A 121 19.43 -3.46 1.83
C SER A 121 18.06 -3.96 1.35
N LEU A 122 17.27 -4.66 2.18
CA LEU A 122 16.01 -5.33 1.81
C LEU A 122 15.12 -4.48 0.89
N PHE A 123 14.89 -3.22 1.23
CA PHE A 123 14.01 -2.33 0.44
C PHE A 123 14.67 -1.81 -0.82
N GLU A 124 15.96 -1.50 -0.75
CA GLU A 124 16.72 -1.02 -1.89
C GLU A 124 16.84 -2.13 -2.94
N GLU A 125 17.07 -3.37 -2.51
CA GLU A 125 17.05 -4.56 -3.35
C GLU A 125 15.64 -4.84 -3.87
N PHE A 126 14.62 -4.87 -3.00
CA PHE A 126 13.24 -5.10 -3.41
C PHE A 126 12.80 -4.09 -4.48
N ALA A 127 12.97 -2.81 -4.19
CA ALA A 127 12.50 -1.75 -5.06
C ALA A 127 13.43 -1.57 -6.26
N GLY A 128 14.72 -1.85 -6.12
CA GLY A 128 15.68 -1.93 -7.22
C GLY A 128 15.32 -3.03 -8.21
N ASP A 129 15.07 -4.25 -7.75
CA ASP A 129 14.62 -5.37 -8.59
C ASP A 129 13.33 -5.03 -9.35
N LEU A 130 12.47 -4.24 -8.72
CA LEU A 130 11.22 -3.78 -9.30
C LEU A 130 11.37 -2.68 -10.36
N VAL A 131 12.36 -1.78 -10.26
CA VAL A 131 12.49 -0.65 -11.22
C VAL A 131 13.66 -0.75 -12.18
N ARG A 132 14.65 -1.62 -11.93
CA ARG A 132 15.87 -1.72 -12.75
C ARG A 132 15.60 -2.34 -14.11
N GLU A 133 14.76 -3.38 -14.15
CA GLU A 133 14.42 -4.06 -15.39
C GLU A 133 13.16 -3.46 -16.00
N CYS A 134 13.14 -3.32 -17.33
CA CYS A 134 11.98 -2.78 -18.03
C CYS A 134 10.71 -3.63 -17.81
N GLY A 135 10.88 -4.96 -17.66
CA GLY A 135 9.80 -5.88 -17.26
C GLY A 135 9.27 -5.56 -15.86
N GLY A 136 10.13 -5.54 -14.86
CA GLY A 136 9.78 -5.14 -13.48
C GLY A 136 9.06 -3.80 -13.42
N PHE A 137 9.61 -2.78 -14.10
CA PHE A 137 9.02 -1.44 -14.11
C PHE A 137 7.62 -1.44 -14.71
N PHE A 138 7.39 -2.18 -15.79
CA PHE A 138 6.06 -2.31 -16.38
C PHE A 138 5.04 -2.84 -15.36
N TRP A 139 5.40 -3.90 -14.62
CA TRP A 139 4.51 -4.49 -13.61
C TRP A 139 4.24 -3.54 -12.46
N VAL A 140 5.27 -2.84 -11.95
CA VAL A 140 5.12 -1.83 -10.89
C VAL A 140 4.23 -0.68 -11.36
N PHE A 141 4.47 -0.17 -12.57
CA PHE A 141 3.71 0.92 -13.14
C PHE A 141 2.24 0.51 -13.33
N GLY A 142 2.02 -0.64 -13.97
CA GLY A 142 0.69 -1.20 -14.21
C GLY A 142 -0.07 -1.45 -12.92
N GLU A 143 0.59 -1.97 -11.89
CA GLU A 143 0.00 -2.23 -10.58
C GLU A 143 -0.35 -0.95 -9.84
N LEU A 144 0.54 0.04 -9.79
CA LEU A 144 0.28 1.30 -9.08
C LEU A 144 -0.81 2.14 -9.77
N VAL A 145 -0.81 2.21 -11.11
CA VAL A 145 -1.89 2.86 -11.85
C VAL A 145 -3.19 2.07 -11.75
N GLY A 146 -3.10 0.73 -11.76
CA GLY A 146 -4.22 -0.17 -11.53
C GLY A 146 -4.86 0.06 -10.17
N ALA A 147 -4.07 0.11 -9.10
CA ALA A 147 -4.50 0.39 -7.73
C ALA A 147 -5.22 1.74 -7.61
N GLY A 148 -4.65 2.80 -8.21
CA GLY A 148 -5.27 4.13 -8.22
C GLY A 148 -6.61 4.14 -8.96
N SER A 149 -6.62 3.61 -10.18
CA SER A 149 -7.84 3.49 -11.00
C SER A 149 -8.92 2.68 -10.29
N TRP A 150 -8.51 1.58 -9.67
CA TRP A 150 -9.40 0.69 -8.94
C TRP A 150 -9.99 1.35 -7.69
N GLY A 151 -9.19 2.09 -6.92
CA GLY A 151 -9.71 2.82 -5.77
C GLY A 151 -10.79 3.84 -6.15
N VAL A 152 -10.62 4.53 -7.29
CA VAL A 152 -11.63 5.44 -7.84
C VAL A 152 -12.89 4.69 -8.26
N GLU A 153 -12.74 3.55 -8.95
CA GLU A 153 -13.87 2.69 -9.34
C GLU A 153 -14.64 2.15 -8.12
N MET A 154 -13.93 1.70 -7.08
CA MET A 154 -14.52 1.24 -5.82
C MET A 154 -15.40 2.33 -5.19
N VAL A 155 -14.98 3.60 -5.21
CA VAL A 155 -15.78 4.70 -4.67
C VAL A 155 -17.09 4.86 -5.45
N GLY A 156 -17.02 4.83 -6.78
CA GLY A 156 -18.21 4.89 -7.63
C GLY A 156 -19.18 3.73 -7.35
N LEU A 157 -18.67 2.51 -7.23
CA LEU A 157 -19.47 1.33 -6.90
C LEU A 157 -20.02 1.38 -5.47
N ALA A 158 -19.22 1.83 -4.51
CA ALA A 158 -19.61 1.99 -3.11
C ALA A 158 -20.73 3.01 -2.94
N SER A 159 -20.66 4.14 -3.66
CA SER A 159 -21.74 5.14 -3.67
C SER A 159 -23.04 4.54 -4.19
N LYS A 160 -23.00 3.82 -5.31
CA LYS A 160 -24.17 3.13 -5.89
C LYS A 160 -24.79 2.10 -4.93
N HIS A 161 -23.96 1.34 -4.21
CA HIS A 161 -24.41 0.29 -3.29
C HIS A 161 -24.53 0.76 -1.84
N LYS A 162 -24.42 2.07 -1.58
CA LYS A 162 -24.49 2.68 -0.24
C LYS A 162 -23.55 2.01 0.78
N VAL A 163 -22.34 1.64 0.35
CA VAL A 163 -21.32 1.05 1.22
C VAL A 163 -20.79 2.13 2.18
N PRO A 164 -20.73 1.87 3.50
CA PRO A 164 -20.22 2.85 4.46
C PRO A 164 -18.77 3.25 4.16
N SER A 165 -18.46 4.54 4.24
CA SER A 165 -17.12 5.09 3.90
C SER A 165 -15.99 4.46 4.72
N ARG A 166 -16.24 4.06 5.97
CA ARG A 166 -15.25 3.37 6.81
C ARG A 166 -14.88 2.01 6.25
N THR A 167 -15.87 1.25 5.78
CA THR A 167 -15.65 -0.07 5.18
C THR A 167 -14.95 0.08 3.83
N LEU A 168 -15.37 1.06 3.02
CA LEU A 168 -14.70 1.39 1.78
C LEU A 168 -13.23 1.77 1.99
N PHE A 169 -12.94 2.64 2.97
CA PHE A 169 -11.58 3.04 3.30
C PHE A 169 -10.71 1.83 3.69
N ALA A 170 -11.25 0.85 4.43
CA ALA A 170 -10.53 -0.36 4.75
C ALA A 170 -10.17 -1.19 3.50
N TYR A 171 -11.07 -1.29 2.51
CA TYR A 171 -10.78 -1.97 1.24
C TYR A 171 -9.72 -1.25 0.42
N ILE A 172 -9.82 0.08 0.33
CA ILE A 172 -8.88 0.91 -0.40
C ILE A 172 -7.50 0.86 0.24
N LEU A 173 -7.44 1.02 1.56
CA LEU A 173 -6.20 0.92 2.32
C LEU A 173 -5.59 -0.48 2.18
N LEU A 174 -6.41 -1.54 2.20
CA LEU A 174 -5.93 -2.89 1.90
C LEU A 174 -5.34 -2.97 0.49
N GLY A 175 -5.98 -2.37 -0.53
CA GLY A 175 -5.43 -2.33 -1.89
C GLY A 175 -4.15 -1.49 -2.06
N GLN A 176 -3.80 -0.66 -1.08
CA GLN A 176 -2.51 0.04 -1.03
C GLN A 176 -1.41 -0.79 -0.36
N LEU A 177 -1.79 -1.78 0.45
CA LEU A 177 -0.88 -2.59 1.28
C LEU A 177 -0.80 -4.05 0.84
N LEU A 178 -1.73 -4.50 0.03
CA LEU A 178 -1.76 -5.83 -0.52
C LEU A 178 -1.99 -5.71 -2.02
N PRO A 179 -1.72 -6.79 -2.75
CA PRO A 179 -1.99 -6.88 -4.17
C PRO A 179 -3.42 -6.43 -4.48
N THR A 180 -3.53 -5.58 -5.49
CA THR A 180 -4.77 -4.93 -5.85
C THR A 180 -5.85 -5.97 -6.17
N SER A 181 -5.49 -7.09 -6.82
CA SER A 181 -6.47 -8.13 -7.16
C SER A 181 -7.16 -8.72 -5.93
N PHE A 182 -6.42 -8.98 -4.85
CA PHE A 182 -6.99 -9.54 -3.62
C PHE A 182 -8.01 -8.58 -3.00
N SER A 183 -7.63 -7.31 -2.82
CA SER A 183 -8.53 -6.30 -2.26
C SER A 183 -9.78 -6.09 -3.13
N ARG A 184 -9.60 -6.15 -4.46
CA ARG A 184 -10.66 -6.05 -5.46
C ARG A 184 -11.67 -7.17 -5.32
N ILE A 185 -11.20 -8.41 -5.24
CA ILE A 185 -12.05 -9.58 -5.10
C ILE A 185 -12.84 -9.52 -3.79
N LEU A 186 -12.20 -9.17 -2.67
CA LEU A 186 -12.89 -9.03 -1.38
C LEU A 186 -13.98 -7.94 -1.43
N PHE A 187 -13.74 -6.84 -2.14
CA PHE A 187 -14.74 -5.80 -2.32
C PHE A 187 -15.91 -6.26 -3.22
N PHE A 188 -15.65 -7.00 -4.29
CA PHE A 188 -16.75 -7.57 -5.08
C PHE A 188 -17.55 -8.61 -4.30
N LEU A 189 -16.90 -9.43 -3.48
CA LEU A 189 -17.59 -10.31 -2.53
C LEU A 189 -18.48 -9.49 -1.58
N HIS A 190 -18.02 -8.33 -1.10
CA HIS A 190 -18.83 -7.44 -0.28
C HIS A 190 -20.08 -6.93 -0.99
N LEU A 191 -19.96 -6.56 -2.27
CA LEU A 191 -21.08 -6.07 -3.08
C LEU A 191 -22.09 -7.18 -3.39
N ARG A 192 -21.64 -8.43 -3.54
CA ARG A 192 -22.50 -9.58 -3.84
C ARG A 192 -23.21 -10.15 -2.63
N LEU A 193 -22.65 -9.96 -1.43
CA LEU A 193 -23.32 -10.36 -0.19
C LEU A 193 -24.38 -9.34 0.20
N PRO A 194 -25.61 -9.77 0.56
CA PRO A 194 -26.65 -8.86 0.98
C PRO A 194 -26.23 -8.08 2.23
N PRO A 195 -26.79 -6.87 2.44
CA PRO A 195 -26.58 -6.13 3.67
C PRO A 195 -27.09 -6.96 4.85
N ALA A 196 -26.37 -6.93 5.98
CA ALA A 196 -26.80 -7.61 7.20
C ALA A 196 -28.07 -6.93 7.74
N THR A 197 -29.24 -7.47 7.41
CA THR A 197 -30.55 -7.02 7.89
C THR A 197 -30.79 -7.61 9.29
N GLY A 198 -30.51 -6.84 10.34
CA GLY A 198 -31.02 -7.10 11.69
C GLY A 198 -30.05 -7.80 12.65
N GLY A 199 -29.44 -7.00 13.55
CA GLY A 199 -28.50 -7.44 14.58
C GLY A 199 -29.11 -8.13 15.82
N GLY A 200 -30.32 -8.68 15.73
CA GLY A 200 -31.03 -9.23 16.90
C GLY A 200 -30.59 -10.64 17.31
N LEU A 201 -30.50 -11.58 16.37
CA LEU A 201 -30.39 -13.02 16.67
C LEU A 201 -28.96 -13.58 16.74
N PHE A 202 -27.98 -12.87 16.17
CA PHE A 202 -26.62 -13.38 16.03
C PHE A 202 -25.80 -13.36 17.32
N ARG A 203 -26.10 -12.46 18.26
CA ARG A 203 -25.43 -12.45 19.57
C ARG A 203 -25.67 -13.75 20.34
N GLN A 204 -26.81 -14.40 20.13
CA GLN A 204 -27.17 -15.64 20.81
C GLN A 204 -26.54 -16.86 20.13
N HIS A 205 -26.54 -16.90 18.78
CA HIS A 205 -25.95 -18.01 18.03
C HIS A 205 -24.41 -18.05 18.06
N VAL A 206 -23.72 -16.91 17.99
CA VAL A 206 -22.25 -16.89 18.05
C VAL A 206 -21.73 -17.32 19.41
N ARG A 207 -22.43 -16.97 20.50
CA ARG A 207 -22.06 -17.43 21.84
C ARG A 207 -22.14 -18.96 21.93
N LEU A 208 -23.22 -19.54 21.41
CA LEU A 208 -23.42 -20.99 21.39
C LEU A 208 -22.43 -21.72 20.47
N SER A 209 -22.14 -21.19 19.27
CA SER A 209 -21.15 -21.80 18.37
C SER A 209 -19.71 -21.68 18.89
N TRP A 210 -19.38 -20.60 19.58
CA TRP A 210 -18.06 -20.41 20.18
C TRP A 210 -17.84 -21.31 21.41
N GLU A 211 -18.88 -21.55 22.22
CA GLU A 211 -18.85 -22.51 23.33
C GLU A 211 -18.78 -23.95 22.80
N PHE A 212 -19.61 -24.31 21.82
CA PHE A 212 -19.58 -25.62 21.18
C PHE A 212 -18.24 -25.96 20.50
N MET A 213 -17.59 -24.99 19.85
CA MET A 213 -16.30 -25.20 19.18
C MET A 213 -15.10 -25.23 20.14
N ARG A 214 -15.22 -24.59 21.32
CA ARG A 214 -14.21 -24.71 22.38
C ARG A 214 -14.20 -26.13 22.96
N ASP A 215 -15.38 -26.74 23.03
CA ASP A 215 -15.57 -28.02 23.72
C ASP A 215 -15.35 -29.25 22.82
N THR A 216 -15.44 -29.11 21.48
CA THR A 216 -15.44 -30.27 20.58
C THR A 216 -14.10 -30.66 19.97
N GLY A 217 -13.04 -29.84 20.06
CA GLY A 217 -11.69 -30.26 19.64
C GLY A 217 -11.55 -30.78 18.20
N ILE A 218 -12.47 -30.43 17.29
CA ILE A 218 -12.55 -31.03 15.95
C ILE A 218 -11.39 -30.53 15.08
N GLU A 219 -10.54 -31.46 14.65
CA GLU A 219 -9.46 -31.23 13.71
C GLU A 219 -9.98 -30.93 12.29
N MET A 220 -9.28 -30.04 11.59
CA MET A 220 -9.78 -29.25 10.46
C MET A 220 -10.10 -30.05 9.17
N TYR A 221 -9.74 -31.33 9.10
CA TYR A 221 -9.81 -32.12 7.87
C TYR A 221 -11.21 -32.65 7.52
N GLU A 222 -12.11 -32.84 8.49
CA GLU A 222 -13.46 -33.34 8.18
C GLU A 222 -14.39 -32.30 7.54
N LEU A 223 -14.07 -31.00 7.66
CA LEU A 223 -14.89 -29.91 7.10
C LEU A 223 -14.77 -29.76 5.57
N LEU A 224 -13.85 -30.49 4.92
CA LEU A 224 -13.62 -30.39 3.48
C LEU A 224 -14.58 -31.24 2.62
N VAL A 225 -15.42 -32.09 3.21
CA VAL A 225 -16.18 -33.13 2.48
C VAL A 225 -17.63 -32.75 2.15
N VAL A 226 -18.13 -31.57 2.57
CA VAL A 226 -19.52 -31.16 2.28
C VAL A 226 -19.56 -30.09 1.17
N PRO A 227 -20.31 -30.29 0.05
CA PRO A 227 -20.15 -29.45 -1.13
C PRO A 227 -20.73 -28.04 -0.95
N GLY A 228 -19.92 -27.02 -1.27
CA GLY A 228 -20.38 -25.64 -1.58
C GLY A 228 -20.40 -24.66 -0.40
N ALA A 229 -21.29 -24.84 0.58
CA ALA A 229 -21.46 -23.88 1.68
C ALA A 229 -20.37 -24.04 2.77
N ASN A 230 -19.92 -25.27 3.02
CA ASN A 230 -18.90 -25.55 4.03
C ASN A 230 -17.49 -25.19 3.56
N ALA A 231 -17.22 -25.17 2.25
CA ALA A 231 -15.92 -24.78 1.72
C ALA A 231 -15.61 -23.31 1.98
N ILE A 232 -16.54 -22.39 1.72
CA ILE A 232 -16.35 -20.96 1.99
C ILE A 232 -16.18 -20.71 3.49
N GLY A 233 -17.02 -21.35 4.32
CA GLY A 233 -16.88 -21.32 5.78
C GLY A 233 -15.53 -21.87 6.26
N ALA A 234 -15.08 -23.00 5.71
CA ALA A 234 -13.80 -23.63 6.02
C ALA A 234 -12.61 -22.77 5.58
N ILE A 235 -12.68 -22.14 4.40
CA ILE A 235 -11.65 -21.23 3.89
C ILE A 235 -11.56 -19.99 4.77
N ILE A 236 -12.69 -19.36 5.08
CA ILE A 236 -12.70 -18.20 5.97
C ILE A 236 -12.19 -18.60 7.35
N LYS A 237 -12.60 -19.77 7.87
CA LYS A 237 -12.12 -20.31 9.14
C LYS A 237 -10.63 -20.64 9.09
N TYR A 238 -10.12 -21.11 7.96
CA TYR A 238 -8.71 -21.37 7.72
C TYR A 238 -7.90 -20.07 7.69
N ILE A 239 -8.36 -19.06 6.96
CA ILE A 239 -7.75 -17.73 6.95
C ILE A 239 -7.73 -17.15 8.37
N ALA A 240 -8.87 -17.18 9.07
CA ALA A 240 -8.98 -16.69 10.44
C ALA A 240 -8.09 -17.46 11.43
N ASN A 241 -8.02 -18.79 11.33
CA ASN A 241 -7.16 -19.62 12.18
C ASN A 241 -5.68 -19.40 11.90
N THR A 242 -5.31 -19.31 10.61
CA THR A 242 -3.93 -19.02 10.18
C THR A 242 -3.51 -17.64 10.68
N GLN A 243 -4.39 -16.65 10.58
CA GLN A 243 -4.17 -15.30 11.11
C GLN A 243 -4.10 -15.27 12.64
N HIS A 244 -4.93 -16.06 13.34
CA HIS A 244 -4.85 -16.16 14.80
C HIS A 244 -3.51 -16.77 15.25
N ARG A 245 -3.04 -17.83 14.58
CA ARG A 245 -1.70 -18.40 14.82
C ARG A 245 -0.61 -17.38 14.53
N PHE A 246 -0.76 -16.58 13.48
CA PHE A 246 0.16 -15.50 13.17
C PHE A 246 0.15 -14.41 14.25
N LEU A 247 -1.01 -13.97 14.75
CA LEU A 247 -1.08 -13.00 15.85
C LEU A 247 -0.43 -13.54 17.13
N GLY A 248 -0.61 -14.83 17.42
CA GLY A 248 0.12 -15.51 18.49
C GLY A 248 1.64 -15.46 18.28
N TRP A 249 2.10 -15.67 17.05
CA TRP A 249 3.51 -15.53 16.67
C TRP A 249 4.01 -14.08 16.80
N VAL A 250 3.19 -13.07 16.47
CA VAL A 250 3.53 -11.65 16.63
C VAL A 250 3.68 -11.28 18.10
N GLU A 251 2.75 -11.69 18.97
CA GLU A 251 2.89 -11.45 20.42
C GLU A 251 4.12 -12.16 20.98
N TRP A 252 4.36 -13.41 20.57
CA TRP A 252 5.59 -14.12 20.92
C TRP A 252 6.84 -13.35 20.45
N ALA A 253 6.86 -12.86 19.21
CA ALA A 253 7.95 -12.06 18.67
C ALA A 253 8.12 -10.74 19.43
N ARG A 254 7.02 -10.07 19.82
CA ARG A 254 7.01 -8.85 20.63
C ARG A 254 7.60 -9.08 22.03
N LEU A 255 7.28 -10.21 22.65
CA LEU A 255 7.84 -10.60 23.96
C LEU A 255 9.34 -10.90 23.83
N LYS A 256 9.75 -11.67 22.82
CA LYS A 256 11.17 -11.94 22.55
C LYS A 256 11.96 -10.71 22.16
N TRP A 257 11.33 -9.80 21.42
CA TRP A 257 11.86 -8.49 21.12
C TRP A 257 12.13 -7.70 22.40
N ARG A 258 11.15 -7.62 23.31
CA ARG A 258 11.28 -6.93 24.59
C ARG A 258 12.40 -7.53 25.43
N GLU A 259 12.44 -8.86 25.56
CA GLU A 259 13.53 -9.56 26.27
C GLU A 259 14.90 -9.25 25.67
N GLY A 260 15.04 -9.28 24.35
CA GLY A 260 16.29 -8.95 23.66
C GLY A 260 16.70 -7.49 23.87
N TYR A 261 15.75 -6.56 23.81
CA TYR A 261 15.98 -5.14 24.07
C TYR A 261 16.39 -4.88 25.52
N GLU A 262 15.75 -5.52 26.50
CA GLU A 262 16.10 -5.39 27.91
C GLU A 262 17.47 -5.99 28.21
N LYS A 263 17.83 -7.14 27.62
CA LYS A 263 19.18 -7.71 27.71
C LYS A 263 20.23 -6.79 27.11
N TRP A 264 19.97 -6.25 25.92
CA TRP A 264 20.87 -5.31 25.27
C TRP A 264 21.06 -4.04 26.09
N ARG A 265 19.97 -3.49 26.63
CA ARG A 265 19.99 -2.30 27.49
C ARG A 265 20.72 -2.57 28.81
N GLY A 266 20.50 -3.72 29.43
CA GLY A 266 21.16 -4.12 30.67
C GLY A 266 22.65 -4.42 30.48
N GLY A 267 23.02 -5.06 29.36
CA GLY A 267 24.42 -5.34 29.03
C GLY A 267 25.25 -4.08 28.73
N ARG A 268 24.62 -3.02 28.21
CA ARG A 268 25.30 -1.74 27.98
C ARG A 268 25.57 -0.98 29.29
N GLY A 269 24.61 -0.98 30.22
CA GLY A 269 24.80 -0.36 31.53
C GLY A 269 25.90 -1.03 32.38
N GLY A 270 26.04 -2.36 32.27
CA GLY A 270 27.13 -3.07 32.95
C GLY A 270 28.51 -2.78 32.36
N ARG A 271 28.61 -2.55 31.04
CA ARG A 271 29.88 -2.24 30.39
C ARG A 271 30.38 -0.82 30.70
N GLU A 272 29.47 0.14 30.78
CA GLU A 272 29.79 1.52 31.17
C GLU A 272 30.24 1.59 32.65
N GLU A 273 29.57 0.88 33.57
CA GLU A 273 30.03 0.80 34.97
C GLU A 273 31.39 0.11 35.14
N GLU A 274 31.70 -0.87 34.29
CA GLU A 274 32.97 -1.60 34.36
C GLU A 274 34.12 -0.79 33.74
N GLU A 275 33.86 -0.03 32.67
CA GLU A 275 34.79 0.97 32.13
C GLU A 275 35.05 2.10 33.15
N ASP A 276 34.02 2.62 33.80
CA ASP A 276 34.18 3.66 34.85
C ASP A 276 34.99 3.14 36.06
N ARG A 277 34.78 1.88 36.48
CA ARG A 277 35.59 1.26 37.55
C ARG A 277 37.03 1.01 37.13
N GLN A 278 37.26 0.67 35.86
CA GLN A 278 38.60 0.46 35.32
C GLN A 278 39.36 1.79 35.27
N GLU A 279 38.73 2.85 34.76
CA GLU A 279 39.31 4.20 34.72
C GLU A 279 39.57 4.76 36.12
N GLN A 280 38.71 4.46 37.10
CA GLN A 280 38.92 4.84 38.49
C GLN A 280 40.06 4.07 39.16
N LYS A 281 40.29 2.80 38.80
CA LYS A 281 41.45 2.02 39.26
C LYS A 281 42.75 2.53 38.66
N ASP A 282 42.75 2.84 37.36
CA ASP A 282 43.94 3.34 36.67
C ASP A 282 44.34 4.73 37.19
N ASN A 283 43.36 5.58 37.51
CA ASN A 283 43.60 6.86 38.17
C ASN A 283 44.03 6.74 39.65
N SER A 284 43.69 5.64 40.32
CA SER A 284 44.11 5.38 41.71
C SER A 284 45.54 4.80 41.83
N CYS A 285 46.11 4.25 40.76
CA CYS A 285 47.47 3.70 40.76
C CYS A 285 48.55 4.70 40.29
N GLY A 286 48.16 5.90 39.86
CA GLY A 286 49.05 6.94 39.34
C GLY A 286 49.49 7.99 40.37
N PHE A 287 50.02 7.59 41.53
CA PHE A 287 50.74 8.52 42.42
C PHE A 287 52.05 7.90 42.95
N GLY A 288 52.90 7.49 42.01
CA GLY A 288 54.27 7.06 42.27
C GLY A 288 55.23 7.87 41.42
N LYS A 289 55.93 8.80 42.08
CA LYS A 289 57.10 9.55 41.59
C LYS A 289 57.92 8.78 40.57
N ASN A 290 58.30 9.42 39.47
CA ASN A 290 59.70 9.40 39.05
C ASN A 290 60.03 10.61 38.17
N ASP A 291 60.92 11.41 38.71
CA ASP A 291 61.72 12.41 38.03
C ASP A 291 62.66 11.74 37.01
N ARG A 292 62.98 12.53 35.97
CA ARG A 292 64.33 12.74 35.40
C ARG A 292 64.65 12.18 34.00
N ALA A 293 65.32 13.09 33.26
CA ALA A 293 66.10 12.98 32.02
C ALA A 293 65.31 12.93 30.70
N GLN A 294 65.17 14.03 29.95
CA GLN A 294 66.16 14.67 29.05
C GLN A 294 66.81 13.72 28.03
N GLY A 295 66.53 13.94 26.74
CA GLY A 295 67.33 13.44 25.62
C GLY A 295 66.55 13.34 24.29
N PRO A 296 66.87 14.15 23.26
CA PRO A 296 66.16 14.20 21.98
C PRO A 296 66.91 13.48 20.84
N SER A 297 66.18 12.85 19.91
CA SER A 297 66.61 12.56 18.52
C SER A 297 65.43 11.88 17.79
N SER A 298 64.73 12.58 16.90
CA SER A 298 64.95 12.62 15.45
C SER A 298 64.35 11.42 14.69
N THR A 299 63.61 11.77 13.63
CA THR A 299 63.44 11.02 12.36
C THR A 299 62.81 9.62 12.44
N ASP A 300 61.59 9.45 11.92
CA ASP A 300 61.51 9.03 10.52
C ASP A 300 60.11 9.18 9.89
N LEU A 301 60.16 9.61 8.63
CA LEU A 301 59.01 9.94 7.79
C LEU A 301 58.39 8.69 7.13
N SER A 302 57.06 8.65 7.17
CA SER A 302 56.15 8.38 6.04
C SER A 302 56.68 7.62 4.83
N ARG A 303 56.28 6.34 4.70
CA ARG A 303 56.11 5.65 3.41
C ARG A 303 55.04 4.55 3.50
N HIS A 304 53.82 4.87 3.09
CA HIS A 304 52.92 3.86 2.51
C HIS A 304 52.32 4.42 1.22
N ALA A 305 52.79 3.85 0.12
CA ALA A 305 52.31 4.10 -1.23
C ALA A 305 50.96 3.41 -1.43
N TYR A 306 49.91 4.20 -1.71
CA TYR A 306 48.68 3.73 -2.32
C TYR A 306 48.81 3.91 -3.83
N ILE A 307 48.79 2.81 -4.57
CA ILE A 307 48.74 2.79 -6.04
C ILE A 307 47.26 2.78 -6.44
N HIS A 308 46.81 3.83 -7.12
CA HIS A 308 45.58 3.86 -7.90
C HIS A 308 45.82 4.71 -9.15
N SER A 309 45.77 4.10 -10.34
CA SER A 309 45.57 4.75 -11.63
C SER A 309 45.10 3.67 -12.62
N SER A 310 43.79 3.56 -12.87
CA SER A 310 43.09 4.21 -13.99
C SER A 310 43.62 3.75 -15.36
N SER A 311 42.92 2.80 -15.97
CA SER A 311 42.93 2.59 -17.41
C SER A 311 41.58 3.02 -17.94
N THR A 312 41.58 4.18 -18.59
CA THR A 312 40.54 4.69 -19.47
C THR A 312 40.95 4.35 -20.89
N ASP A 313 40.21 3.45 -21.55
CA ASP A 313 40.28 3.30 -23.00
C ASP A 313 39.04 3.92 -23.63
N THR A 314 39.30 4.95 -24.43
CA THR A 314 38.37 5.67 -25.30
C THR A 314 38.94 5.57 -26.71
N ILE A 315 38.32 4.81 -27.63
CA ILE A 315 38.43 4.99 -29.09
C ILE A 315 37.09 4.52 -29.71
N SER A 316 36.21 5.46 -30.07
CA SER A 316 35.97 5.99 -31.44
C SER A 316 35.15 5.08 -32.35
N GLY A 317 33.96 5.55 -32.71
CA GLY A 317 33.12 4.98 -33.76
C GLY A 317 31.99 5.94 -34.15
N LEU A 318 32.35 7.00 -34.86
CA LEU A 318 31.40 7.82 -35.62
C LEU A 318 30.73 6.94 -36.69
N ASP A 319 29.41 6.98 -36.80
CA ASP A 319 28.79 7.13 -38.11
C ASP A 319 27.49 7.96 -38.02
N GLN A 320 27.37 8.88 -38.96
CA GLN A 320 26.35 9.91 -39.06
C GLN A 320 25.23 9.49 -40.01
N SER A 321 24.07 10.08 -39.74
CA SER A 321 23.06 10.48 -40.72
C SER A 321 21.99 9.43 -41.11
N LYS A 322 20.75 9.74 -40.71
CA LYS A 322 19.60 9.89 -41.62
C LYS A 322 18.39 10.39 -40.83
N HIS A 323 18.08 11.69 -40.98
CA HIS A 323 16.79 12.27 -40.62
C HIS A 323 15.85 12.22 -41.83
N PRO A 324 14.58 11.83 -41.66
CA PRO A 324 13.51 12.29 -42.54
C PRO A 324 12.82 13.52 -41.94
N LYS A 325 12.77 14.58 -42.75
CA LYS A 325 11.93 15.77 -42.56
C LYS A 325 10.46 15.37 -42.72
N PHE A 326 9.60 15.73 -41.76
CA PHE A 326 8.16 15.78 -41.97
C PHE A 326 7.65 17.21 -41.72
N SER A 327 7.15 17.81 -42.79
CA SER A 327 6.46 19.09 -42.84
C SER A 327 5.02 18.93 -42.33
N ILE A 328 4.64 19.67 -41.29
CA ILE A 328 3.24 19.79 -40.87
C ILE A 328 2.59 20.93 -41.66
N ARG A 329 1.58 20.56 -42.43
CA ARG A 329 0.73 21.44 -43.24
C ARG A 329 -0.37 22.02 -42.36
N GLN A 330 -0.32 23.32 -42.10
CA GLN A 330 -1.43 24.07 -41.52
C GLN A 330 -2.62 24.07 -42.49
N ARG A 331 -3.82 23.74 -41.99
CA ARG A 331 -5.09 24.13 -42.62
C ARG A 331 -5.90 24.90 -41.60
N ALA A 332 -6.13 26.17 -41.94
CA ALA A 332 -7.11 27.06 -41.35
C ALA A 332 -8.24 27.28 -42.38
N SER A 333 -9.49 27.11 -41.96
CA SER A 333 -10.80 27.51 -42.56
C SER A 333 -11.86 26.72 -41.77
N GLN A 334 -13.03 27.19 -41.31
CA GLN A 334 -13.94 28.32 -41.55
C GLN A 334 -14.72 28.50 -40.21
N ALA A 335 -14.93 29.69 -39.66
CA ALA A 335 -15.90 30.74 -40.03
C ALA A 335 -17.39 30.40 -39.78
N GLN A 336 -17.99 31.20 -38.87
CA GLN A 336 -19.39 31.70 -38.86
C GLN A 336 -20.52 30.66 -38.67
N SER A 337 -21.67 30.94 -38.08
CA SER A 337 -22.32 32.05 -37.38
C SER A 337 -23.68 31.51 -36.93
N SER A 338 -24.22 31.94 -35.78
CA SER A 338 -25.63 32.33 -35.59
C SER A 338 -26.13 32.12 -34.14
N THR A 339 -26.31 33.24 -33.44
CA THR A 339 -27.45 33.53 -32.56
C THR A 339 -28.78 33.41 -33.36
N PRO A 340 -29.98 33.20 -32.75
CA PRO A 340 -30.51 34.10 -31.70
C PRO A 340 -31.57 33.53 -30.70
N SER A 341 -31.98 34.44 -29.79
CA SER A 341 -33.33 34.64 -29.22
C SER A 341 -33.87 33.56 -28.25
N GLU A 342 -34.04 33.81 -26.94
CA GLU A 342 -34.91 34.77 -26.22
C GLU A 342 -36.36 34.28 -26.06
N THR A 343 -36.73 33.93 -24.82
CA THR A 343 -38.05 33.86 -24.13
C THR A 343 -37.92 32.79 -23.03
N GLY A 344 -38.39 32.92 -21.80
CA GLY A 344 -39.24 33.89 -21.13
C GLY A 344 -39.81 33.20 -19.89
N GLU A 345 -40.13 34.00 -18.87
CA GLU A 345 -41.17 33.75 -17.85
C GLU A 345 -40.90 32.91 -16.58
N ASN A 346 -40.94 33.67 -15.47
CA ASN A 346 -41.83 33.52 -14.32
C ASN A 346 -41.69 32.30 -13.40
N THR A 347 -41.19 32.55 -12.17
CA THR A 347 -41.89 32.10 -10.95
C THR A 347 -41.57 33.04 -9.78
N GLN A 348 -42.55 33.88 -9.42
CA GLN A 348 -42.71 34.50 -8.11
C GLN A 348 -43.48 33.54 -7.18
N GLN A 349 -43.45 33.85 -5.86
CA GLN A 349 -44.18 33.25 -4.72
C GLN A 349 -43.29 32.36 -3.82
N ALA A 350 -43.23 32.49 -2.49
CA ALA A 350 -43.93 33.37 -1.57
C ALA A 350 -43.11 33.52 -0.27
N GLN A 351 -42.95 34.77 0.16
CA GLN A 351 -42.62 35.15 1.54
C GLN A 351 -43.81 34.86 2.46
N LYS A 352 -43.55 34.23 3.61
CA LYS A 352 -44.44 34.32 4.77
C LYS A 352 -43.63 34.65 6.02
N GLN A 353 -43.68 35.93 6.36
CA GLN A 353 -43.36 36.51 7.65
C GLN A 353 -44.15 35.81 8.77
N SER A 354 -43.46 35.40 9.83
CA SER A 354 -44.03 35.31 11.17
C SER A 354 -43.11 36.05 12.12
N ARG A 355 -43.65 37.15 12.65
CA ARG A 355 -43.04 38.13 13.54
C ARG A 355 -43.52 37.79 14.95
N GLY A 356 -42.60 37.44 15.84
CA GLY A 356 -42.87 37.20 17.25
C GLY A 356 -41.81 37.89 18.09
N ASP A 357 -42.12 39.09 18.54
CA ASP A 357 -41.33 39.88 19.48
C ASP A 357 -41.35 39.21 20.86
N THR A 358 -40.19 38.93 21.44
CA THR A 358 -40.03 38.80 22.90
C THR A 358 -38.68 39.38 23.30
N SER A 359 -38.78 40.50 24.01
CA SER A 359 -37.70 41.22 24.66
C SER A 359 -37.17 40.42 25.85
N HIS A 360 -35.89 40.01 25.78
CA HIS A 360 -35.13 39.64 26.97
C HIS A 360 -33.78 40.33 26.98
N THR A 361 -33.53 40.97 28.11
CA THR A 361 -32.37 41.78 28.50
C THR A 361 -31.06 40.97 28.52
N PRO A 362 -29.92 41.57 28.14
CA PRO A 362 -28.64 40.88 28.18
C PRO A 362 -28.08 40.90 29.61
N ARG A 363 -28.04 39.73 30.24
CA ARG A 363 -27.23 39.48 31.44
C ARG A 363 -25.82 39.13 30.97
N SER A 364 -24.87 40.03 31.25
CA SER A 364 -23.45 39.83 31.03
C SER A 364 -22.94 38.70 31.93
N GLU A 365 -22.98 37.47 31.42
CA GLU A 365 -22.24 36.34 31.98
C GLU A 365 -20.89 36.26 31.28
N ASP A 366 -19.83 36.59 32.02
CA ASP A 366 -18.43 36.31 31.66
C ASP A 366 -18.23 34.79 31.52
N ARG A 367 -18.59 34.26 30.35
CA ARG A 367 -18.17 32.93 29.92
C ARG A 367 -16.74 33.03 29.43
N THR A 368 -15.82 32.71 30.32
CA THR A 368 -14.48 32.24 29.97
C THR A 368 -14.61 31.15 28.90
N TYR A 369 -14.20 31.48 27.67
CA TYR A 369 -14.19 30.60 26.51
C TYR A 369 -13.22 29.45 26.74
N ASN A 370 -13.69 28.42 27.42
CA ASN A 370 -13.04 27.12 27.42
C ASN A 370 -13.44 26.43 26.11
N THR A 371 -12.94 26.94 24.98
CA THR A 371 -13.14 26.36 23.66
C THR A 371 -12.59 24.95 23.69
N ARG A 372 -13.50 23.98 23.79
CA ARG A 372 -13.14 22.58 23.82
C ARG A 372 -12.39 22.28 22.51
N PRO A 373 -11.26 21.55 22.55
CA PRO A 373 -10.47 21.22 21.36
C PRO A 373 -11.30 20.55 20.23
N THR A 374 -12.48 20.03 20.54
CA THR A 374 -13.45 19.51 19.59
C THR A 374 -14.07 20.55 18.65
N GLU A 375 -14.29 21.80 19.09
CA GLU A 375 -14.87 22.85 18.23
C GLU A 375 -13.86 23.36 17.21
N LEU A 376 -12.59 23.51 17.61
CA LEU A 376 -11.51 23.92 16.72
C LEU A 376 -11.23 22.84 15.66
N LEU A 377 -11.27 21.55 16.03
CA LEU A 377 -11.18 20.45 15.07
C LEU A 377 -12.37 20.41 14.10
N GLN A 378 -13.58 20.74 14.56
CA GLN A 378 -14.76 20.82 13.69
C GLN A 378 -14.68 22.02 12.74
N LEU A 379 -14.23 23.19 13.21
CA LEU A 379 -14.01 24.37 12.36
C LEU A 379 -12.90 24.14 11.34
N LEU A 380 -11.76 23.56 11.75
CA LEU A 380 -10.68 23.19 10.82
C LEU A 380 -11.16 22.16 9.81
N ARG A 381 -11.90 21.14 10.25
CA ARG A 381 -12.48 20.14 9.34
C ARG A 381 -13.46 20.78 8.36
N HIS A 382 -14.37 21.65 8.84
CA HIS A 382 -15.32 22.34 7.98
C HIS A 382 -14.59 23.24 6.98
N TRP A 383 -13.74 24.15 7.46
CA TRP A 383 -12.92 25.03 6.61
C TRP A 383 -12.12 24.24 5.57
N TRP A 384 -11.46 23.17 6.00
CA TRP A 384 -10.71 22.25 5.13
C TRP A 384 -11.61 21.62 4.08
N THR A 385 -12.76 21.05 4.47
CA THR A 385 -13.70 20.48 3.51
C THR A 385 -14.24 21.52 2.53
N THR A 386 -14.63 22.71 2.99
CA THR A 386 -15.27 23.71 2.13
C THR A 386 -14.27 24.38 1.17
N HIS A 387 -13.02 24.59 1.61
CA HIS A 387 -12.02 25.30 0.80
C HIS A 387 -11.13 24.35 0.00
N MET A 388 -10.70 23.22 0.57
CA MET A 388 -9.79 22.31 -0.14
C MET A 388 -10.52 21.37 -1.11
N SER A 389 -11.77 20.98 -0.85
CA SER A 389 -12.49 20.06 -1.76
C SER A 389 -12.80 20.65 -3.13
N ALA A 390 -12.81 21.99 -3.23
CA ALA A 390 -13.02 22.71 -4.48
C ALA A 390 -11.72 22.93 -5.28
N LEU A 391 -10.54 22.73 -4.67
CA LEU A 391 -9.28 23.23 -5.22
C LEU A 391 -8.46 22.20 -6.01
N VAL A 392 -8.61 20.90 -5.75
CA VAL A 392 -7.79 19.88 -6.42
C VAL A 392 -8.66 18.91 -7.21
N PRO A 393 -8.81 19.12 -8.53
CA PRO A 393 -9.43 18.11 -9.38
C PRO A 393 -8.59 16.82 -9.34
N LEU A 394 -9.24 15.68 -9.48
CA LEU A 394 -8.62 14.36 -9.50
C LEU A 394 -7.66 14.21 -10.69
N SER A 395 -7.98 14.86 -11.81
CA SER A 395 -7.18 14.79 -13.04
C SER A 395 -5.73 15.33 -12.86
N PRO A 396 -5.49 16.56 -12.36
CA PRO A 396 -4.13 17.03 -12.03
C PRO A 396 -3.38 16.13 -11.06
N LEU A 397 -4.06 15.62 -10.02
CA LEU A 397 -3.43 14.70 -9.07
C LEU A 397 -2.97 13.40 -9.75
N THR A 398 -3.78 12.88 -10.68
CA THR A 398 -3.45 11.72 -11.50
C THR A 398 -2.22 12.00 -12.36
N LEU A 399 -2.10 13.20 -12.95
CA LEU A 399 -0.92 13.58 -13.74
C LEU A 399 0.34 13.69 -12.88
N ILE A 400 0.26 14.30 -11.69
CA ILE A 400 1.39 14.39 -10.76
C ILE A 400 1.83 12.97 -10.33
N PHE A 401 0.87 12.10 -10.04
CA PHE A 401 1.13 10.71 -9.71
C PHE A 401 1.82 9.97 -10.86
N LEU A 402 1.29 10.06 -12.08
CA LEU A 402 1.89 9.42 -13.26
C LEU A 402 3.29 9.97 -13.58
N PHE A 403 3.50 11.27 -13.43
CA PHE A 403 4.80 11.91 -13.61
C PHE A 403 5.80 11.38 -12.58
N THR A 404 5.43 11.37 -11.30
CA THR A 404 6.27 10.84 -10.21
C THR A 404 6.58 9.36 -10.42
N LEU A 405 5.60 8.59 -10.89
CA LEU A 405 5.77 7.17 -11.15
C LEU A 405 6.72 6.91 -12.34
N SER A 406 6.64 7.74 -13.38
CA SER A 406 7.49 7.64 -14.57
C SER A 406 8.95 8.02 -14.30
N THR A 407 9.23 8.78 -13.23
CA THR A 407 10.60 9.14 -12.85
C THR A 407 11.30 8.09 -11.98
N LEU A 408 10.56 7.15 -11.37
CA LEU A 408 11.13 6.13 -10.47
C LEU A 408 12.29 5.31 -11.07
N PRO A 409 12.27 4.87 -12.34
CA PRO A 409 13.39 4.11 -12.93
C PRO A 409 14.72 4.85 -12.93
N PHE A 410 14.70 6.18 -12.91
CA PHE A 410 15.91 7.01 -12.93
C PHE A 410 16.44 7.31 -11.54
N LEU A 411 15.70 6.97 -10.48
CA LEU A 411 16.01 7.29 -9.10
C LEU A 411 16.64 6.19 -8.24
N PRO A 412 16.77 4.89 -8.60
CA PRO A 412 17.06 3.83 -7.63
C PRO A 412 18.40 4.00 -6.90
N TYR A 413 19.37 4.69 -7.49
CA TYR A 413 20.68 4.96 -6.88
C TYR A 413 20.77 6.34 -6.20
N THR A 414 19.64 7.03 -6.07
CA THR A 414 19.58 8.38 -5.49
C THR A 414 18.90 8.32 -4.13
N PRO A 415 19.29 9.18 -3.17
CA PRO A 415 18.61 9.29 -1.87
C PRO A 415 17.16 9.78 -1.99
N LEU A 416 16.72 10.19 -3.18
CA LEU A 416 15.36 10.64 -3.48
C LEU A 416 14.39 9.50 -3.79
N PHE A 417 14.89 8.28 -4.01
CA PHE A 417 14.07 7.13 -4.39
C PHE A 417 12.99 6.81 -3.35
N MET A 418 13.37 6.62 -2.09
CA MET A 418 12.43 6.31 -1.01
C MET A 418 11.40 7.43 -0.79
N PRO A 419 11.79 8.73 -0.71
CA PRO A 419 10.84 9.83 -0.71
C PRO A 419 9.86 9.82 -1.89
N ALA A 420 10.33 9.54 -3.11
CA ALA A 420 9.47 9.47 -4.29
C ALA A 420 8.44 8.34 -4.16
N ILE A 421 8.84 7.15 -3.69
CA ILE A 421 7.91 6.05 -3.40
C ILE A 421 6.86 6.48 -2.35
N LEU A 422 7.27 7.11 -1.26
CA LEU A 422 6.34 7.57 -0.22
C LEU A 422 5.34 8.61 -0.77
N ILE A 423 5.80 9.53 -1.63
CA ILE A 423 4.94 10.50 -2.31
C ILE A 423 3.94 9.78 -3.23
N THR A 424 4.36 8.79 -4.02
CA THR A 424 3.42 8.03 -4.88
C THR A 424 2.33 7.34 -4.04
N ARG A 425 2.68 6.76 -2.89
CA ARG A 425 1.71 6.13 -1.98
C ARG A 425 0.78 7.15 -1.32
N PHE A 426 1.30 8.31 -0.94
CA PHE A 426 0.49 9.40 -0.39
C PHE A 426 -0.53 9.91 -1.43
N LEU A 427 -0.09 10.13 -2.67
CA LEU A 427 -0.96 10.54 -3.77
C LEU A 427 -2.07 9.53 -4.05
N LEU A 428 -1.79 8.23 -3.92
CA LEU A 428 -2.82 7.18 -4.07
C LEU A 428 -3.86 7.21 -2.95
N ILE A 429 -3.51 7.62 -1.73
CA ILE A 429 -4.45 7.70 -0.60
C ILE A 429 -5.26 9.01 -0.64
N LEU A 430 -4.70 10.08 -1.21
CA LEU A 430 -5.27 11.43 -1.14
C LEU A 430 -6.74 11.52 -1.62
N PRO A 431 -7.16 10.88 -2.72
CA PRO A 431 -8.57 10.91 -3.16
C PRO A 431 -9.56 10.47 -2.08
N PHE A 432 -9.13 9.63 -1.15
CA PHE A 432 -9.98 9.00 -0.14
C PHE A 432 -9.98 9.72 1.20
N THR A 433 -9.21 10.80 1.33
CA THR A 433 -9.17 11.65 2.52
C THR A 433 -10.34 12.62 2.61
N GLY A 434 -11.15 12.72 1.54
CA GLY A 434 -12.20 13.74 1.40
C GLY A 434 -11.68 15.09 0.89
N VAL A 435 -10.39 15.19 0.59
CA VAL A 435 -9.78 16.38 -0.06
C VAL A 435 -10.19 16.50 -1.52
N VAL A 436 -10.44 15.39 -2.20
CA VAL A 436 -10.83 15.38 -3.62
C VAL A 436 -12.32 15.12 -3.72
N ASP A 437 -13.04 15.94 -4.50
CA ASP A 437 -14.46 15.71 -4.75
C ASP A 437 -14.66 14.52 -5.70
N LEU A 438 -15.04 13.38 -5.12
CA LEU A 438 -15.37 12.17 -5.86
C LEU A 438 -16.84 12.13 -6.31
N ASN A 439 -17.61 13.21 -6.16
CA ASN A 439 -18.97 13.28 -6.69
C ASN A 439 -19.01 13.72 -8.16
N ASN A 440 -17.94 14.34 -8.65
CA ASN A 440 -17.84 14.75 -10.04
C ASN A 440 -17.53 13.55 -10.96
N ALA A 441 -18.58 12.90 -11.46
CA ALA A 441 -18.49 11.75 -12.34
C ALA A 441 -17.65 12.02 -13.61
N ALA A 442 -17.66 13.26 -14.13
CA ALA A 442 -16.89 13.62 -15.30
C ALA A 442 -15.38 13.65 -15.01
N ASP A 443 -14.97 14.16 -13.84
CA ASP A 443 -13.56 14.17 -13.43
C ASP A 443 -13.04 12.77 -13.10
N ILE A 444 -13.88 11.94 -12.48
CA ILE A 444 -13.59 10.50 -12.28
C ILE A 444 -13.32 9.81 -13.62
N GLN A 445 -14.22 9.98 -14.60
CA GLN A 445 -14.05 9.36 -15.92
C GLN A 445 -12.77 9.88 -16.59
N ARG A 446 -12.49 11.18 -16.52
CA ARG A 446 -11.25 11.76 -17.07
C ARG A 446 -10.00 11.18 -16.43
N SER A 447 -9.93 11.09 -15.11
CA SER A 447 -8.81 10.47 -14.38
C SER A 447 -8.60 9.01 -14.76
N LEU A 448 -9.68 8.23 -14.89
CA LEU A 448 -9.63 6.84 -15.33
C LEU A 448 -9.12 6.71 -16.78
N TRP A 449 -9.57 7.59 -17.68
CA TRP A 449 -9.08 7.63 -19.06
C TRP A 449 -7.59 7.98 -19.13
N ILE A 450 -7.15 9.01 -18.41
CA ILE A 450 -5.74 9.42 -18.33
C ILE A 450 -4.88 8.25 -17.85
N SER A 451 -5.32 7.56 -16.78
CA SER A 451 -4.63 6.40 -16.21
C SER A 451 -4.52 5.24 -17.22
N ARG A 452 -5.62 4.92 -17.93
CA ARG A 452 -5.64 3.86 -18.95
C ARG A 452 -4.73 4.18 -20.14
N ILE A 453 -4.75 5.42 -20.62
CA ILE A 453 -3.86 5.87 -21.71
C ILE A 453 -2.41 5.75 -21.26
N ALA A 454 -2.07 6.20 -20.05
CA ALA A 454 -0.71 6.11 -19.54
C ALA A 454 -0.21 4.66 -19.45
N VAL A 455 -1.03 3.74 -18.92
CA VAL A 455 -0.70 2.29 -18.92
C VAL A 455 -0.52 1.76 -20.33
N GLY A 456 -1.41 2.13 -21.27
CA GLY A 456 -1.30 1.72 -22.67
C GLY A 456 -0.03 2.23 -23.35
N VAL A 457 0.38 3.47 -23.08
CA VAL A 457 1.61 4.07 -23.60
C VAL A 457 2.84 3.36 -23.02
N ILE A 458 2.91 3.20 -21.70
CA ILE A 458 4.05 2.50 -21.06
C ILE A 458 4.12 1.04 -21.52
N PHE A 459 2.97 0.35 -21.61
CA PHE A 459 2.91 -1.01 -22.16
C PHE A 459 3.44 -1.07 -23.59
N GLY A 460 3.00 -0.15 -24.47
CA GLY A 460 3.49 -0.06 -25.83
C GLY A 460 5.00 0.17 -25.91
N LEU A 461 5.55 1.05 -25.08
CA LEU A 461 7.00 1.29 -24.98
C LEU A 461 7.75 0.04 -24.50
N CYS A 462 7.23 -0.66 -23.49
CA CYS A 462 7.81 -1.90 -22.99
C CYS A 462 7.77 -3.02 -24.05
N LEU A 463 6.66 -3.14 -24.79
CA LEU A 463 6.54 -4.09 -25.89
C LEU A 463 7.53 -3.80 -27.02
N VAL A 464 7.78 -2.53 -27.35
CA VAL A 464 8.75 -2.15 -28.39
C VAL A 464 10.18 -2.44 -27.93
N ASN A 465 10.52 -2.19 -26.67
CA ASN A 465 11.89 -2.35 -26.16
C ASN A 465 12.26 -3.80 -25.83
N VAL A 466 11.33 -4.57 -25.23
CA VAL A 466 11.61 -5.91 -24.66
C VAL A 466 10.90 -7.02 -25.43
N GLY A 467 9.89 -6.69 -26.24
CA GLY A 467 9.03 -7.65 -26.91
C GLY A 467 7.96 -8.24 -25.97
N PRO A 468 6.84 -8.75 -26.52
CA PRO A 468 5.78 -9.38 -25.73
C PRO A 468 6.27 -10.60 -24.96
N TRP A 469 7.19 -11.35 -25.56
CA TRP A 469 7.78 -12.54 -24.93
C TRP A 469 8.71 -12.17 -23.77
N GLY A 470 9.43 -11.05 -23.84
CA GLY A 470 10.28 -10.63 -22.75
C GLY A 470 9.48 -10.11 -21.55
N VAL A 471 8.36 -9.41 -21.77
CA VAL A 471 7.42 -9.05 -20.68
C VAL A 471 6.85 -10.32 -20.03
N PHE A 472 6.42 -11.30 -20.82
CA PHE A 472 5.94 -12.59 -20.32
C PHE A 472 7.05 -13.38 -19.59
N TRP A 473 8.28 -13.37 -20.09
CA TRP A 473 9.40 -14.02 -19.42
C TRP A 473 9.75 -13.35 -18.10
N GLY A 474 9.64 -12.03 -17.98
CA GLY A 474 9.76 -11.32 -16.70
C GLY A 474 8.77 -11.84 -15.66
N LEU A 475 7.52 -12.10 -16.07
CA LEU A 475 6.51 -12.73 -15.20
C LEU A 475 6.88 -14.15 -14.74
N CYS A 476 7.58 -14.94 -15.55
CA CYS A 476 7.94 -16.32 -15.21
C CYS A 476 9.30 -16.46 -14.50
N ARG A 477 10.31 -15.69 -14.95
CA ARG A 477 11.72 -15.81 -14.55
C ARG A 477 12.22 -14.63 -13.72
N GLY A 478 11.45 -13.55 -13.61
CA GLY A 478 11.82 -12.39 -12.82
C GLY A 478 12.01 -12.68 -11.34
N GLY A 479 12.48 -11.66 -10.62
CA GLY A 479 12.65 -11.71 -9.16
C GLY A 479 11.34 -12.06 -8.44
N PHE A 480 11.43 -12.44 -7.16
CA PHE A 480 10.22 -12.74 -6.36
C PHE A 480 9.27 -11.54 -6.30
N ALA A 481 9.81 -10.31 -6.22
CA ALA A 481 9.03 -9.08 -6.21
C ALA A 481 8.29 -8.85 -7.53
N GLU A 482 9.00 -8.97 -8.66
CA GLU A 482 8.42 -8.82 -10.01
C GLU A 482 7.30 -9.84 -10.23
N ARG A 483 7.54 -11.11 -9.90
CA ARG A 483 6.54 -12.18 -10.06
C ARG A 483 5.31 -11.93 -9.19
N ALA A 484 5.50 -11.43 -7.96
CA ALA A 484 4.36 -11.10 -7.10
C ALA A 484 3.45 -10.04 -7.73
N LEU A 485 4.02 -8.93 -8.24
CA LEU A 485 3.24 -7.86 -8.86
C LEU A 485 2.66 -8.28 -10.21
N GLY A 486 3.44 -8.98 -11.02
CA GLY A 486 2.99 -9.42 -12.33
C GLY A 486 1.83 -10.41 -12.24
N TRP A 487 1.90 -11.41 -11.34
CA TRP A 487 0.79 -12.34 -11.14
C TRP A 487 -0.43 -11.66 -10.54
N ASP A 488 -0.23 -10.69 -9.64
CA ASP A 488 -1.37 -9.91 -9.14
C ASP A 488 -2.09 -9.15 -10.24
N TRP A 489 -1.33 -8.48 -11.11
CA TRP A 489 -1.90 -7.72 -12.21
C TRP A 489 -2.66 -8.62 -13.18
N VAL A 490 -2.08 -9.79 -13.52
CA VAL A 490 -2.74 -10.81 -14.36
C VAL A 490 -4.04 -11.31 -13.72
N LEU A 491 -4.03 -11.62 -12.41
CA LEU A 491 -5.23 -12.03 -11.69
C LEU A 491 -6.27 -10.89 -11.63
N GLY A 492 -5.82 -9.65 -11.42
CA GLY A 492 -6.66 -8.45 -11.39
C GLY A 492 -7.37 -8.22 -12.72
N LEU A 493 -6.67 -8.42 -13.84
CA LEU A 493 -7.26 -8.42 -15.18
C LEU A 493 -8.22 -9.59 -15.39
N GLY A 494 -7.84 -10.80 -14.96
CA GLY A 494 -8.69 -11.99 -15.06
C GLY A 494 -10.03 -11.81 -14.34
N VAL A 495 -9.99 -11.28 -13.12
CA VAL A 495 -11.20 -10.94 -12.34
C VAL A 495 -12.01 -9.84 -13.03
N GLY A 496 -11.35 -8.80 -13.55
CA GLY A 496 -12.03 -7.73 -14.29
C GLY A 496 -12.73 -8.23 -15.55
N ALA A 497 -12.08 -9.10 -16.32
CA ALA A 497 -12.64 -9.73 -17.51
C ALA A 497 -13.82 -10.65 -17.15
N TRP A 498 -13.67 -11.46 -16.10
CA TRP A 498 -14.72 -12.34 -15.60
C TRP A 498 -15.96 -11.55 -15.16
N LEU A 499 -15.79 -10.48 -14.38
CA LEU A 499 -16.90 -9.61 -13.94
C LEU A 499 -17.61 -8.94 -15.13
N ARG A 500 -16.85 -8.51 -16.14
CA ARG A 500 -17.42 -7.91 -17.35
C ARG A 500 -18.20 -8.92 -18.18
N TRP A 501 -17.70 -10.16 -18.26
CA TRP A 501 -18.38 -11.25 -18.93
C TRP A 501 -19.70 -11.59 -18.22
N GLU A 502 -19.67 -11.71 -16.89
CA GLU A 502 -20.85 -12.03 -16.08
C GLU A 502 -21.91 -10.92 -16.13
N GLY A 503 -21.51 -9.65 -16.13
CA GLY A 503 -22.42 -8.49 -16.20
C GLY A 503 -23.13 -8.29 -17.55
N GLY A 504 -23.22 -9.31 -18.40
CA GLY A 504 -23.86 -9.24 -19.73
C GLY A 504 -23.03 -8.49 -20.77
N GLY A 505 -21.78 -8.16 -20.46
CA GLY A 505 -20.96 -7.22 -21.22
C GLY A 505 -20.64 -7.64 -22.66
N ILE A 506 -20.79 -8.90 -23.05
CA ILE A 506 -20.64 -9.30 -24.45
C ILE A 506 -21.84 -8.86 -25.31
N ARG A 507 -23.07 -8.84 -24.76
CA ARG A 507 -24.23 -8.34 -25.51
C ARG A 507 -24.14 -6.82 -25.74
N GLY A 508 -23.63 -6.07 -24.75
CA GLY A 508 -23.40 -4.64 -24.88
C GLY A 508 -22.17 -4.24 -25.71
N LEU A 509 -21.09 -5.04 -25.72
CA LEU A 509 -19.87 -4.69 -26.47
C LEU A 509 -20.02 -4.87 -27.98
N PHE A 510 -20.85 -5.82 -28.41
CA PHE A 510 -21.10 -6.08 -29.83
C PHE A 510 -22.27 -5.26 -30.39
N GLY A 511 -22.89 -4.39 -29.58
CA GLY A 511 -23.96 -3.52 -30.08
C GLY A 511 -25.08 -4.29 -30.77
N MET A 512 -25.36 -5.53 -30.36
CA MET A 512 -26.66 -6.15 -30.62
C MET A 512 -27.62 -5.47 -29.66
N GLY A 513 -28.00 -4.25 -30.04
CA GLY A 513 -29.11 -3.57 -29.42
C GLY A 513 -30.31 -4.47 -29.60
N ASP A 514 -30.89 -4.90 -28.48
CA ASP A 514 -32.28 -5.28 -28.44
C ASP A 514 -33.07 -4.02 -28.81
N GLN A 515 -33.19 -3.74 -30.12
CA GLN A 515 -34.33 -3.06 -30.70
C GLN A 515 -35.53 -4.01 -30.52
N GLU A 516 -35.94 -4.24 -29.28
CA GLU A 516 -37.31 -4.67 -29.03
C GLU A 516 -38.17 -3.43 -29.26
N GLY A 517 -38.87 -3.47 -30.40
CA GLY A 517 -39.67 -2.39 -30.92
C GLY A 517 -40.72 -1.89 -29.94
N GLY A 518 -40.80 -0.57 -29.86
CA GLY A 518 -42.02 0.17 -29.55
C GLY A 518 -42.40 0.99 -30.76
#